data_AF-A0A0Q7E7B8-F1
#
_entry.id   AF-A0A0Q7E7B8-F1
#
_cell.length_a   1.000
_cell.length_b   1.000
_cell.length_c   1.000
_cell.angle_alpha   90.00
_cell.angle_beta   90.00
_cell.angle_gamma   90.00
#
_symmetry.space_group_name_H-M   'P 1'
#
loop_
_entity.id
_entity.type
_entity.pdbx_description
1 polymer ?
#
loop_
_entity_poly.entity_id
_entity_poly.type
_entity_poly.pdbx_seq_one_letter_code
_entity_poly.pdbx_strand_id
1 'polypeptide(L)'
;MRGIFELFKRFHADERGVFAVIFGLLAIVLVAMAGAAVDYTSMETARTKMQIALDSAALGLAPKIYSQTEEQLRLSAEELVLERLNDDSLTVTVDWADATTTTGTLKLKGTITVPMAFVQLVGVTDMTTSILSEATRGSVNLEVAVALDTTGSMGTDGIATLQTALATLIPLVVKDEQSPTYSKMALVPYSTAVNVGAAYAVEARGAIQGAKPATSVAWWNLEKDISGASQTRPVKITQNAHGFNNDDVIYITGVKGMLDLNDKIYVVKNKTANDFELYTTGGSRVDGRGYAAYQTGTTDKMKRCVISSCNIVFTVAAHGYATNDYIRITDVSSGMSSLNNKNYTITKVTNDTFSLPVYGPGTTYVQPVTTGKSWCTKYGCEYYRIGTGSTLYRPTPSCVTERMTDSFTDIAPSTTPLSINYTSNASCAGNPVKIQPLTADKAKLEAYTVQGALLPSGGTAGQIGTAWAWYLVSPNFAELFDDPAATVGGDFESKPASYTAPNTLKIVIIMTDGVYNTEYCKGVDVDNVSCSAPDGTSGSMAGPLGQAEDLCAEMQKPATDVVVYTVGFNLPETGTAVDLLKKCASEPKNFKLASNNADLIKAFREIGENISDLRLSQ
;
A
#
# COMPACT_ATOMS: atom_id res chain seq x y z
N MET A 1 54.83 72.41 -89.72
CA MET A 1 54.27 72.30 -88.35
C MET A 1 52.73 72.34 -88.28
N ARG A 2 51.98 72.02 -89.36
CA ARG A 2 50.49 72.07 -89.35
C ARG A 2 49.79 70.72 -89.08
N GLY A 3 50.47 69.58 -89.27
CA GLY A 3 49.87 68.24 -89.10
C GLY A 3 49.86 67.68 -87.67
N ILE A 4 50.76 68.13 -86.79
CA ILE A 4 50.83 67.64 -85.39
C ILE A 4 49.68 68.22 -84.54
N PHE A 5 49.27 69.46 -84.82
CA PHE A 5 48.16 70.10 -84.10
C PHE A 5 46.80 69.47 -84.40
N GLU A 6 46.57 68.97 -85.62
CA GLU A 6 45.35 68.21 -85.95
C GLU A 6 45.32 66.82 -85.31
N LEU A 7 46.47 66.17 -85.15
CA LEU A 7 46.57 64.88 -84.47
C LEU A 7 46.25 65.00 -82.97
N PHE A 8 46.75 66.05 -82.30
CA PHE A 8 46.41 66.33 -80.90
C PHE A 8 44.94 66.74 -80.72
N LYS A 9 44.34 67.44 -81.69
CA LYS A 9 42.90 67.76 -81.67
C LYS A 9 42.03 66.51 -81.83
N ARG A 10 42.44 65.55 -82.68
CA ARG A 10 41.76 64.24 -82.82
C ARG A 10 41.92 63.35 -81.59
N PHE A 11 43.07 63.40 -80.91
CA PHE A 11 43.31 62.63 -79.68
C PHE A 11 42.52 63.20 -78.48
N HIS A 12 42.39 64.53 -78.40
CA HIS A 12 41.59 65.19 -77.35
C HIS A 12 40.07 65.00 -77.57
N ALA A 13 39.63 64.76 -78.80
CA ALA A 13 38.23 64.49 -79.15
C ALA A 13 37.88 62.98 -79.18
N ASP A 14 38.79 62.08 -78.81
CA ASP A 14 38.55 60.63 -78.87
C ASP A 14 37.90 60.11 -77.57
N GLU A 15 36.57 60.01 -77.57
CA GLU A 15 35.77 59.54 -76.43
C GLU A 15 35.77 58.00 -76.27
N ARG A 16 36.43 57.27 -77.17
CA ARG A 16 36.43 55.79 -77.18
C ARG A 16 37.11 55.14 -75.96
N GLY A 17 37.90 55.89 -75.19
CA GLY A 17 38.53 55.44 -73.94
C GLY A 17 37.66 55.62 -72.69
N VAL A 18 36.63 56.48 -72.72
CA VAL A 18 35.78 56.77 -71.55
C VAL A 18 35.00 55.52 -71.12
N PHE A 19 34.57 54.69 -72.08
CA PHE A 19 33.92 53.41 -71.81
C PHE A 19 34.83 52.47 -70.99
N ALA A 20 36.12 52.40 -71.30
CA ALA A 20 37.06 51.53 -70.57
C ALA A 20 37.28 52.01 -69.13
N VAL A 21 37.26 53.32 -68.89
CA VAL A 21 37.39 53.91 -67.55
C VAL A 21 36.12 53.68 -66.72
N ILE A 22 34.93 53.93 -67.29
CA ILE A 22 33.65 53.67 -66.62
C ILE A 22 33.44 52.17 -66.39
N PHE A 23 33.80 51.32 -67.36
CA PHE A 23 33.77 49.87 -67.23
C PHE A 23 34.72 49.38 -66.14
N GLY A 24 35.95 49.89 -66.07
CA GLY A 24 36.90 49.53 -65.00
C GLY A 24 36.38 49.89 -63.60
N LEU A 25 35.77 51.08 -63.45
CA LEU A 25 35.16 51.49 -62.19
C LEU A 25 33.92 50.67 -61.83
N LEU A 26 33.04 50.38 -62.79
CA LEU A 26 31.85 49.55 -62.57
C LEU A 26 32.19 48.08 -62.32
N ALA A 27 33.23 47.56 -62.97
CA ALA A 27 33.70 46.19 -62.77
C ALA A 27 34.19 45.99 -61.32
N ILE A 28 34.89 46.97 -60.75
CA ILE A 28 35.30 46.94 -59.33
C ILE A 28 34.08 46.87 -58.41
N VAL A 29 33.05 47.68 -58.67
CA VAL A 29 31.82 47.69 -57.87
C VAL A 29 31.03 46.38 -58.01
N LEU A 30 30.92 45.83 -59.21
CA LEU A 30 30.24 44.55 -59.47
C LEU A 30 30.97 43.37 -58.82
N VAL A 31 32.31 43.33 -58.91
CA VAL A 31 33.12 42.31 -58.23
C VAL A 31 33.03 42.46 -56.71
N ALA A 32 33.03 43.69 -56.18
CA ALA A 32 32.85 43.93 -54.75
C ALA A 32 31.47 43.47 -54.26
N MET A 33 30.38 43.73 -55.01
CA MET A 33 29.04 43.25 -54.65
C MET A 33 28.89 41.74 -54.74
N ALA A 34 29.43 41.12 -55.81
CA ALA A 34 29.42 39.66 -55.95
C ALA A 34 30.27 38.99 -54.86
N GLY A 35 31.44 39.57 -54.56
CA GLY A 35 32.31 39.13 -53.48
C GLY A 35 31.68 39.28 -52.10
N ALA A 36 30.97 40.38 -51.85
CA ALA A 36 30.22 40.58 -50.60
C ALA A 36 29.12 39.52 -50.42
N ALA A 37 28.47 39.08 -51.50
CA ALA A 37 27.49 37.99 -51.42
C ALA A 37 28.14 36.65 -51.06
N VAL A 38 29.33 36.36 -51.59
CA VAL A 38 30.11 35.16 -51.22
C VAL A 38 30.55 35.23 -49.76
N ASP A 39 31.12 36.35 -49.33
CA ASP A 39 31.54 36.54 -47.93
C ASP A 39 30.38 36.46 -46.95
N TYR A 40 29.21 37.02 -47.31
CA TYR A 40 27.99 36.88 -46.52
C TYR A 40 27.54 35.42 -46.41
N THR A 41 27.58 34.68 -47.52
CA THR A 41 27.21 33.26 -47.53
C THR A 41 28.17 32.42 -46.67
N SER A 42 29.47 32.70 -46.77
CA SER A 42 30.50 32.06 -45.93
C SER A 42 30.30 32.39 -44.45
N MET A 43 29.99 33.64 -44.13
CA MET A 43 29.73 34.10 -42.76
C MET A 43 28.47 33.44 -42.16
N GLU A 44 27.36 33.37 -42.89
CA GLU A 44 26.15 32.69 -42.41
C GLU A 44 26.35 31.16 -42.28
N THR A 45 27.16 30.57 -43.15
CA THR A 45 27.54 29.15 -43.03
C THR A 45 28.36 28.90 -41.76
N ALA A 46 29.36 29.76 -41.49
CA ALA A 46 30.17 29.68 -40.27
C ALA A 46 29.32 29.89 -39.01
N ARG A 47 28.41 30.88 -39.04
CA ARG A 47 27.45 31.14 -37.95
C ARG A 47 26.57 29.92 -37.67
N THR A 48 26.01 29.29 -38.70
CA THR A 48 25.14 28.12 -38.55
C THR A 48 25.90 26.92 -37.98
N LYS A 49 27.12 26.67 -38.46
CA LYS A 49 27.98 25.60 -37.90
C LYS A 49 28.33 25.86 -36.44
N MET A 50 28.66 27.10 -36.09
CA MET A 50 28.96 27.50 -34.72
C MET A 50 27.76 27.34 -33.79
N GLN A 51 26.54 27.67 -34.24
CA GLN A 51 25.33 27.42 -33.47
C GLN A 51 25.17 25.93 -33.15
N ILE A 52 25.27 25.05 -34.15
CA ILE A 52 25.14 23.60 -33.96
C ILE A 52 26.24 23.05 -33.02
N ALA A 53 27.47 23.55 -33.14
CA ALA A 53 28.58 23.17 -32.27
C ALA A 53 28.34 23.63 -30.82
N LEU A 54 27.89 24.86 -30.61
CA LEU A 54 27.62 25.42 -29.30
C LEU A 54 26.40 24.77 -28.63
N ASP A 55 25.34 24.47 -29.39
CA ASP A 55 24.16 23.73 -28.90
C ASP A 55 24.55 22.32 -28.46
N SER A 56 25.40 21.64 -29.24
CA SER A 56 25.95 20.33 -28.87
C SER A 56 26.80 20.40 -27.61
N ALA A 57 27.62 21.45 -27.46
CA ALA A 57 28.44 21.66 -26.28
C ALA A 57 27.58 21.96 -25.04
N ALA A 58 26.56 22.81 -25.17
CA ALA A 58 25.62 23.11 -24.09
C ALA A 58 24.89 21.84 -23.62
N LEU A 59 24.39 21.02 -24.54
CA LEU A 59 23.75 19.74 -24.22
C LEU A 59 24.71 18.72 -23.59
N GLY A 60 25.91 18.59 -24.15
CA GLY A 60 26.91 17.63 -23.67
C GLY A 60 27.52 18.00 -22.31
N LEU A 61 27.55 19.30 -21.96
CA LEU A 61 28.11 19.81 -20.72
C LEU A 61 27.06 20.10 -19.64
N ALA A 62 25.78 20.20 -19.99
CA ALA A 62 24.69 20.38 -19.03
C ALA A 62 24.74 19.40 -17.83
N PRO A 63 25.12 18.11 -17.98
CA PRO A 63 25.27 17.20 -16.83
C PRO A 63 26.41 17.57 -15.88
N LYS A 64 27.46 18.25 -16.37
CA LYS A 64 28.69 18.53 -15.62
C LYS A 64 28.59 19.74 -14.69
N ILE A 65 27.50 20.53 -14.77
CA ILE A 65 27.27 21.74 -13.96
C ILE A 65 27.32 21.51 -12.44
N TYR A 66 27.08 20.28 -11.98
CA TYR A 66 27.10 19.91 -10.57
C TYR A 66 28.49 19.47 -10.07
N SER A 67 29.43 19.27 -10.99
CA SER A 67 30.77 18.71 -10.71
C SER A 67 31.91 19.62 -11.15
N GLN A 68 31.62 20.63 -11.97
CA GLN A 68 32.60 21.53 -12.58
C GLN A 68 32.21 22.99 -12.31
N THR A 69 33.22 23.86 -12.20
CA THR A 69 33.00 25.30 -12.13
C THR A 69 32.64 25.87 -13.50
N GLU A 70 32.04 27.06 -13.54
CA GLU A 70 31.72 27.76 -14.79
C GLU A 70 32.95 27.92 -15.69
N GLU A 71 34.12 28.18 -15.13
CA GLU A 71 35.36 28.28 -15.91
C GLU A 71 35.79 26.94 -16.53
N GLN A 72 35.63 25.83 -15.81
CA GLN A 72 35.91 24.50 -16.35
C GLN A 72 34.94 24.11 -17.46
N LEU A 73 33.66 24.49 -17.32
CA LEU A 73 32.63 24.30 -18.33
C LEU A 73 32.91 25.15 -19.58
N ARG A 74 33.33 26.41 -19.39
CA ARG A 74 33.73 27.31 -20.48
C ARG A 74 34.87 26.72 -21.31
N LEU A 75 35.94 26.27 -20.64
CA LEU A 75 37.09 25.63 -21.30
C LEU A 75 36.70 24.33 -22.03
N SER A 76 35.87 23.49 -21.39
CA SER A 76 35.38 22.25 -22.01
C SER A 76 34.47 22.54 -23.21
N ALA A 77 33.67 23.60 -23.15
CA ALA A 77 32.81 24.02 -24.25
C ALA A 77 33.64 24.51 -25.44
N GLU A 78 34.70 25.27 -25.18
CA GLU A 78 35.62 25.77 -26.18
C GLU A 78 36.33 24.61 -26.92
N GLU A 79 36.80 23.60 -26.18
CA GLU A 79 37.38 22.39 -26.76
C GLU A 79 36.39 21.64 -27.66
N LEU A 80 35.17 21.39 -27.18
CA LEU A 80 34.13 20.70 -27.95
C LEU A 80 33.72 21.47 -29.21
N VAL A 81 33.65 22.80 -29.12
CA VAL A 81 33.29 23.65 -30.26
C VAL A 81 34.40 23.64 -31.32
N LEU A 82 35.66 23.77 -30.91
CA LEU A 82 36.81 23.72 -31.81
C LEU A 82 36.90 22.36 -32.52
N GLU A 83 36.71 21.27 -31.77
CA GLU A 83 36.67 19.90 -32.33
C GLU A 83 35.55 19.75 -33.37
N ARG A 84 34.35 20.28 -33.08
CA ARG A 84 33.18 20.16 -33.96
C ARG A 84 33.26 21.02 -35.21
N LEU A 85 33.87 22.19 -35.13
CA LEU A 85 34.03 23.09 -36.28
C LEU A 85 35.12 22.59 -37.23
N ASN A 86 36.23 22.09 -36.69
CA ASN A 86 37.35 21.50 -37.44
C ASN A 86 37.78 22.37 -38.64
N ASP A 87 37.96 23.67 -38.40
CA ASP A 87 38.31 24.66 -39.41
C ASP A 87 39.28 25.70 -38.83
N ASP A 88 40.57 25.54 -39.15
CA ASP A 88 41.66 26.39 -38.64
C ASP A 88 41.60 27.84 -39.17
N SER A 89 40.76 28.12 -40.17
CA SER A 89 40.59 29.48 -40.71
C SER A 89 39.68 30.37 -39.85
N LEU A 90 38.94 29.78 -38.92
CA LEU A 90 37.99 30.47 -38.05
C LEU A 90 38.62 30.71 -36.69
N THR A 91 38.48 31.93 -36.15
CA THR A 91 38.85 32.20 -34.75
C THR A 91 37.60 32.09 -33.89
N VAL A 92 37.61 31.18 -32.92
CA VAL A 92 36.46 30.87 -32.07
C VAL A 92 36.86 30.91 -30.61
N THR A 93 36.03 31.55 -29.79
CA THR A 93 36.19 31.59 -28.34
C THR A 93 34.85 31.36 -27.66
N VAL A 94 34.85 30.70 -26.50
CA VAL A 94 33.69 30.69 -25.59
C VAL A 94 33.92 31.77 -24.54
N ASP A 95 33.13 32.84 -24.63
CA ASP A 95 33.28 34.06 -23.83
C ASP A 95 32.99 33.80 -22.35
N TRP A 96 31.91 33.07 -22.07
CA TRP A 96 31.50 32.70 -20.72
C TRP A 96 30.58 31.48 -20.73
N ALA A 97 30.50 30.83 -19.57
CA ALA A 97 29.49 29.86 -19.21
C ALA A 97 28.76 30.36 -17.94
N ASP A 98 27.43 30.25 -17.92
CA ASP A 98 26.59 30.59 -16.77
C ASP A 98 25.78 29.34 -16.42
N ALA A 99 26.06 28.78 -15.24
CA ALA A 99 25.51 27.52 -14.78
C ALA A 99 24.56 27.76 -13.61
N THR A 100 23.25 27.68 -13.88
CA THR A 100 22.22 27.75 -12.85
C THR A 100 21.83 26.35 -12.38
N THR A 101 22.44 25.88 -11.29
CA THR A 101 22.18 24.54 -10.73
C THR A 101 20.74 24.34 -10.24
N THR A 102 20.08 25.42 -9.80
CA THR A 102 18.69 25.40 -9.29
C THR A 102 17.67 25.08 -10.37
N THR A 103 17.90 25.50 -11.61
CA THR A 103 17.03 25.22 -12.77
C THR A 103 17.63 24.18 -13.71
N GLY A 104 18.81 23.64 -13.39
CA GLY A 104 19.54 22.71 -14.26
C GLY A 104 19.95 23.32 -15.60
N THR A 105 20.15 24.65 -15.65
CA THR A 105 20.35 25.39 -16.91
C THR A 105 21.82 25.75 -17.10
N LEU A 106 22.36 25.48 -18.29
CA LEU A 106 23.67 25.93 -18.74
C LEU A 106 23.50 26.86 -19.93
N LYS A 107 23.96 28.10 -19.80
CA LYS A 107 24.04 29.07 -20.89
C LYS A 107 25.49 29.23 -21.31
N LEU A 108 25.74 29.19 -22.61
CA LEU A 108 27.04 29.42 -23.21
C LEU A 108 26.93 30.58 -24.20
N LYS A 109 27.93 31.47 -24.17
CA LYS A 109 28.11 32.48 -25.21
C LYS A 109 29.43 32.24 -25.92
N GLY A 110 29.34 32.01 -27.23
CA GLY A 110 30.50 31.86 -28.09
C GLY A 110 30.61 33.01 -29.09
N THR A 111 31.83 33.38 -29.43
CA THR A 111 32.13 34.36 -30.46
C THR A 111 32.93 33.70 -31.58
N ILE A 112 32.53 33.97 -32.82
CA ILE A 112 33.22 33.48 -34.02
C ILE A 112 33.59 34.66 -34.90
N THR A 113 34.85 34.69 -35.34
CA THR A 113 35.41 35.68 -36.27
C THR A 113 35.76 34.99 -37.58
N VAL A 114 35.16 35.49 -38.66
CA VAL A 114 35.31 34.95 -40.01
C VAL A 114 36.15 35.93 -40.84
N PRO A 115 37.25 35.51 -41.46
CA PRO A 115 38.00 36.36 -42.38
C PRO A 115 37.22 36.60 -43.68
N MET A 116 37.18 37.84 -44.17
CA MET A 116 36.47 38.21 -45.39
C MET A 116 37.39 38.07 -46.61
N ALA A 117 36.98 37.34 -47.64
CA ALA A 117 37.83 37.09 -48.82
C ALA A 117 37.80 38.24 -49.84
N PHE A 118 36.66 38.90 -50.01
CA PHE A 118 36.45 39.94 -51.02
C PHE A 118 36.17 41.32 -50.39
N VAL A 119 35.41 41.37 -49.31
CA VAL A 119 35.08 42.63 -48.58
C VAL A 119 36.33 43.23 -47.93
N GLN A 120 37.39 42.44 -47.72
CA GLN A 120 38.71 42.96 -47.32
C GLN A 120 39.28 43.99 -48.31
N LEU A 121 38.92 43.92 -49.60
CA LEU A 121 39.36 44.87 -50.62
C LEU A 121 38.81 46.29 -50.40
N VAL A 122 37.72 46.41 -49.64
CA VAL A 122 37.11 47.70 -49.25
C VAL A 122 37.37 48.04 -47.77
N GLY A 123 38.30 47.33 -47.11
CA GLY A 123 38.82 47.67 -45.79
C GLY A 123 38.22 46.92 -44.59
N VAL A 124 37.35 45.92 -44.81
CA VAL A 124 36.79 45.07 -43.75
C VAL A 124 37.42 43.68 -43.82
N THR A 125 38.41 43.42 -42.98
CA THR A 125 39.22 42.20 -43.01
C THR A 125 38.52 40.98 -42.41
N ASP A 126 37.62 41.22 -41.47
CA ASP A 126 36.93 40.18 -40.71
C ASP A 126 35.55 40.66 -40.27
N MET A 127 34.67 39.69 -39.96
CA MET A 127 33.42 39.95 -39.26
C MET A 127 33.26 38.99 -38.09
N THR A 128 32.87 39.56 -36.95
CA THR A 128 32.67 38.83 -35.71
C THR A 128 31.18 38.78 -35.36
N THR A 129 30.69 37.60 -34.97
CA THR A 129 29.33 37.43 -34.45
C THR A 129 29.36 36.63 -33.15
N SER A 130 28.47 36.99 -32.22
CA SER A 130 28.25 36.23 -30.99
C SER A 130 27.00 35.37 -31.10
N ILE A 131 27.05 34.17 -30.53
CA ILE A 131 25.98 33.19 -30.48
C ILE A 131 25.74 32.82 -29.02
N LEU A 132 24.47 32.66 -28.66
CA LEU A 132 24.05 32.20 -27.34
C LEU A 132 23.35 30.85 -27.50
N SER A 133 23.72 29.90 -26.66
CA SER A 133 23.08 28.60 -26.54
C SER A 133 22.67 28.36 -25.10
N GLU A 134 21.53 27.73 -24.90
CA GLU A 134 20.99 27.37 -23.60
C GLU A 134 20.54 25.91 -23.62
N ALA A 135 20.98 25.14 -22.63
CA ALA A 135 20.49 23.79 -22.38
C ALA A 135 19.95 23.72 -20.95
N THR A 136 18.68 23.37 -20.82
CA THR A 136 18.06 23.08 -19.52
C THR A 136 17.91 21.57 -19.39
N ARG A 137 18.53 21.00 -18.35
CA ARG A 137 18.36 19.59 -18.03
C ARG A 137 17.01 19.39 -17.34
N GLY A 138 16.13 18.61 -17.95
CA GLY A 138 14.98 18.07 -17.23
C GLY A 138 15.47 17.15 -16.12
N SER A 139 14.98 17.38 -14.91
CA SER A 139 15.05 16.39 -13.86
C SER A 139 13.63 16.05 -13.47
N VAL A 140 13.38 14.78 -13.15
CA VAL A 140 12.08 14.31 -12.70
C VAL A 140 12.11 13.96 -11.21
N ASN A 141 10.96 14.06 -10.56
CA ASN A 141 10.75 13.54 -9.22
C ASN A 141 10.77 12.01 -9.25
N LEU A 142 11.32 11.38 -8.21
CA LEU A 142 11.33 9.93 -8.07
C LEU A 142 10.57 9.48 -6.83
N GLU A 143 9.70 8.50 -7.00
CA GLU A 143 9.05 7.75 -5.92
C GLU A 143 9.31 6.27 -6.12
N VAL A 144 10.12 5.67 -5.25
CA VAL A 144 10.55 4.28 -5.37
C VAL A 144 10.06 3.47 -4.18
N ALA A 145 9.39 2.34 -4.41
CA ALA A 145 9.08 1.38 -3.35
C ALA A 145 9.81 0.06 -3.57
N VAL A 146 10.32 -0.52 -2.49
CA VAL A 146 11.06 -1.79 -2.52
C VAL A 146 10.33 -2.83 -1.68
N ALA A 147 9.89 -3.92 -2.31
CA ALA A 147 9.42 -5.12 -1.60
C ALA A 147 10.63 -5.91 -1.11
N LEU A 148 10.74 -6.05 0.21
CA LEU A 148 11.83 -6.73 0.90
C LEU A 148 11.34 -8.09 1.38
N ASP A 149 11.80 -9.15 0.74
CA ASP A 149 11.53 -10.52 1.15
C ASP A 149 12.27 -10.81 2.47
N THR A 150 11.51 -10.86 3.57
CA THR A 150 12.03 -11.15 4.92
C THR A 150 11.63 -12.54 5.41
N THR A 151 11.34 -13.43 4.47
CA THR A 151 10.73 -14.73 4.77
C THR A 151 11.74 -15.73 5.30
N GLY A 152 11.24 -16.83 5.88
CA GLY A 152 12.10 -17.89 6.40
C GLY A 152 13.00 -18.53 5.33
N SER A 153 12.58 -18.55 4.06
CA SER A 153 13.34 -19.17 2.96
C SER A 153 14.61 -18.40 2.61
N MET A 154 14.63 -17.09 2.84
CA MET A 154 15.81 -16.23 2.67
C MET A 154 16.95 -16.59 3.63
N GLY A 155 16.64 -17.15 4.80
CA GLY A 155 17.63 -17.47 5.83
C GLY A 155 18.42 -16.26 6.33
N THR A 156 19.29 -16.46 7.33
CA THR A 156 20.04 -15.36 7.93
C THR A 156 21.01 -14.71 6.93
N ASP A 157 21.65 -15.51 6.08
CA ASP A 157 22.66 -15.04 5.13
C ASP A 157 22.02 -14.25 3.98
N GLY A 158 20.87 -14.70 3.47
CA GLY A 158 20.12 -13.97 2.44
C GLY A 158 19.63 -12.62 2.94
N ILE A 159 19.16 -12.55 4.19
CA ILE A 159 18.74 -11.28 4.80
C ILE A 159 19.92 -10.33 5.02
N ALA A 160 21.06 -10.82 5.53
CA ALA A 160 22.25 -9.99 5.67
C ALA A 160 22.73 -9.42 4.31
N THR A 161 22.60 -10.22 3.25
CA THR A 161 22.91 -9.80 1.88
C THR A 161 21.93 -8.76 1.36
N LEU A 162 20.62 -8.97 1.57
CA LEU A 162 19.58 -8.00 1.23
C LEU A 162 19.84 -6.65 1.90
N GLN A 163 20.19 -6.66 3.19
CA GLN A 163 20.53 -5.44 3.93
C GLN A 163 21.74 -4.71 3.34
N THR A 164 22.76 -5.45 2.90
CA THR A 164 23.95 -4.88 2.25
C THR A 164 23.63 -4.30 0.86
N ALA A 165 22.81 -5.01 0.08
CA ALA A 165 22.34 -4.56 -1.23
C ALA A 165 21.48 -3.30 -1.10
N LEU A 166 20.60 -3.24 -0.11
CA LEU A 166 19.77 -2.09 0.21
C LEU A 166 20.61 -0.87 0.63
N ALA A 167 21.66 -1.07 1.44
CA ALA A 167 22.62 -0.02 1.80
C ALA A 167 23.36 0.57 0.59
N THR A 168 23.49 -0.21 -0.49
CA THR A 168 24.06 0.28 -1.76
C THR A 168 23.02 1.04 -2.59
N LEU A 169 21.77 0.59 -2.61
CA LEU A 169 20.69 1.17 -3.41
C LEU A 169 20.20 2.52 -2.88
N ILE A 170 20.00 2.66 -1.56
CA ILE A 170 19.47 3.87 -0.92
C ILE A 170 20.19 5.16 -1.37
N PRO A 171 21.53 5.28 -1.25
CA PRO A 171 22.23 6.51 -1.64
C PRO A 171 22.28 6.75 -3.16
N LEU A 172 22.07 5.71 -3.97
CA LEU A 172 21.96 5.88 -5.43
C LEU A 172 20.60 6.51 -5.79
N VAL A 173 19.51 6.06 -5.17
CA VAL A 173 18.15 6.54 -5.49
C VAL A 173 17.80 7.84 -4.77
N VAL A 174 17.97 7.89 -3.45
CA VAL A 174 17.62 9.03 -2.61
C VAL A 174 18.79 10.01 -2.59
N LYS A 175 18.59 11.25 -3.05
CA LYS A 175 19.61 12.30 -3.06
C LYS A 175 19.47 13.21 -1.85
N ASP A 176 20.55 13.86 -1.45
CA ASP A 176 20.49 14.83 -0.33
C ASP A 176 19.79 16.12 -0.77
N GLU A 177 20.00 16.53 -2.02
CA GLU A 177 19.31 17.66 -2.64
C GLU A 177 17.92 17.24 -3.15
N GLN A 178 16.89 17.86 -2.58
CA GLN A 178 15.47 17.57 -2.82
C GLN A 178 14.74 18.72 -3.55
N SER A 179 15.49 19.69 -4.10
CA SER A 179 14.99 20.82 -4.88
C SER A 179 15.92 21.07 -6.07
N PRO A 180 15.40 21.35 -7.28
CA PRO A 180 13.98 21.55 -7.64
C PRO A 180 13.18 20.24 -7.76
N THR A 181 13.84 19.09 -7.76
CA THR A 181 13.20 17.76 -7.82
C THR A 181 13.54 16.92 -6.61
N TYR A 182 12.61 16.06 -6.21
CA TYR A 182 12.77 15.18 -5.06
C TYR A 182 13.07 13.74 -5.46
N SER A 183 13.69 12.98 -4.57
CA SER A 183 13.69 11.52 -4.65
C SER A 183 13.41 10.90 -3.29
N LYS A 184 12.35 10.10 -3.24
CA LYS A 184 11.83 9.45 -2.04
C LYS A 184 11.83 7.93 -2.22
N MET A 185 12.05 7.20 -1.13
CA MET A 185 11.99 5.75 -1.12
C MET A 185 11.07 5.24 -0.02
N ALA A 186 10.39 4.14 -0.30
CA ALA A 186 9.54 3.39 0.60
C ALA A 186 10.05 1.94 0.70
N LEU A 187 9.91 1.31 1.86
CA LEU A 187 10.36 -0.06 2.11
C LEU A 187 9.22 -0.91 2.66
N VAL A 188 9.04 -2.10 2.09
CA VAL A 188 8.00 -3.06 2.47
C VAL A 188 8.64 -4.38 2.89
N PRO A 189 9.03 -4.54 4.16
CA PRO A 189 9.29 -5.87 4.71
C PRO A 189 8.02 -6.70 4.65
N TYR A 190 8.07 -7.84 3.95
CA TYR A 190 6.99 -8.80 3.92
C TYR A 190 7.46 -10.18 4.36
N SER A 191 6.53 -10.94 4.91
CA SER A 191 6.69 -12.37 5.20
C SER A 191 5.35 -13.05 4.89
N THR A 192 4.68 -13.61 5.89
CA THR A 192 3.31 -14.10 5.78
C THR A 192 2.38 -12.92 5.59
N ALA A 193 2.47 -11.87 6.42
CA ALA A 193 1.67 -10.65 6.29
C ALA A 193 2.55 -9.43 6.00
N VAL A 194 1.96 -8.24 5.89
CA VAL A 194 2.68 -6.96 5.95
C VAL A 194 2.32 -6.23 7.25
N ASN A 195 3.33 -5.73 7.95
CA ASN A 195 3.15 -4.95 9.17
C ASN A 195 3.05 -3.46 8.86
N VAL A 196 1.84 -2.94 8.91
CA VAL A 196 1.57 -1.51 8.65
C VAL A 196 1.76 -0.66 9.91
N GLY A 197 1.99 -1.28 11.07
CA GLY A 197 1.99 -0.57 12.34
C GLY A 197 0.58 -0.28 12.86
N ALA A 198 0.45 -0.16 14.18
CA ALA A 198 -0.85 0.04 14.82
C ALA A 198 -1.53 1.36 14.45
N ALA A 199 -0.75 2.37 14.02
CA ALA A 199 -1.25 3.67 13.58
C ALA A 199 -2.10 3.54 12.29
N TYR A 200 -1.61 2.80 11.29
CA TYR A 200 -2.28 2.64 10.00
C TYR A 200 -3.27 1.47 9.97
N ALA A 201 -3.19 0.54 10.94
CA ALA A 201 -3.96 -0.70 10.88
C ALA A 201 -5.48 -0.47 10.84
N VAL A 202 -6.04 0.45 11.63
CA VAL A 202 -7.50 0.66 11.66
C VAL A 202 -8.01 1.25 10.35
N GLU A 203 -7.29 2.21 9.78
CA GLU A 203 -7.63 2.83 8.50
C GLU A 203 -7.46 1.85 7.33
N ALA A 204 -6.40 1.03 7.36
CA ALA A 204 -6.13 0.06 6.31
C ALA A 204 -7.15 -1.09 6.24
N ARG A 205 -7.53 -1.68 7.38
CA ARG A 205 -8.36 -2.92 7.42
C ARG A 205 -9.70 -2.78 8.15
N GLY A 206 -10.04 -1.58 8.59
CA GLY A 206 -11.22 -1.32 9.40
C GLY A 206 -11.07 -1.70 10.88
N ALA A 207 -12.00 -1.20 11.69
CA ALA A 207 -12.04 -1.44 13.13
C ALA A 207 -12.45 -2.88 13.46
N ILE A 208 -11.82 -3.44 14.51
CA ILE A 208 -12.20 -4.75 15.05
C ILE A 208 -13.42 -4.60 15.94
N GLN A 209 -14.44 -5.42 15.69
CA GLN A 209 -15.63 -5.48 16.53
C GLN A 209 -15.30 -6.19 17.86
N GLY A 210 -15.38 -5.42 18.95
CA GLY A 210 -15.21 -5.92 20.30
C GLY A 210 -16.45 -6.64 20.86
N ALA A 211 -16.36 -6.99 22.15
CA ALA A 211 -17.45 -7.64 22.86
C ALA A 211 -18.67 -6.72 23.03
N LYS A 212 -19.85 -7.33 23.09
CA LYS A 212 -21.07 -6.67 23.53
C LYS A 212 -21.37 -7.06 24.99
N PRO A 213 -21.53 -6.08 25.90
CA PRO A 213 -21.77 -6.36 27.30
C PRO A 213 -23.21 -6.81 27.55
N ALA A 214 -23.38 -7.80 28.41
CA ALA A 214 -24.68 -8.23 28.91
C ALA A 214 -25.10 -7.38 30.11
N THR A 215 -26.37 -6.98 30.12
CA THR A 215 -27.00 -6.31 31.27
C THR A 215 -27.67 -7.30 32.22
N SER A 216 -27.98 -8.50 31.71
CA SER A 216 -28.57 -9.60 32.49
C SER A 216 -28.23 -10.95 31.88
N VAL A 217 -27.92 -11.92 32.73
CA VAL A 217 -27.78 -13.33 32.42
C VAL A 217 -28.63 -14.12 33.40
N ALA A 218 -29.69 -14.74 32.91
CA ALA A 218 -30.66 -15.45 33.74
C ALA A 218 -31.42 -16.52 32.95
N TRP A 219 -31.86 -17.57 33.63
CA TRP A 219 -32.79 -18.56 33.10
C TRP A 219 -34.19 -18.43 33.69
N TRP A 220 -34.37 -17.70 34.81
CA TRP A 220 -35.68 -17.34 35.38
C TRP A 220 -35.81 -15.84 35.67
N ASN A 221 -37.06 -15.33 35.72
CA ASN A 221 -37.35 -13.91 35.98
C ASN A 221 -38.42 -13.64 37.05
N LEU A 222 -39.00 -14.68 37.63
CA LEU A 222 -39.93 -14.60 38.75
C LEU A 222 -39.76 -15.83 39.64
N GLU A 223 -39.51 -15.61 40.93
CA GLU A 223 -39.48 -16.66 41.96
C GLU A 223 -40.60 -16.42 42.97
N LYS A 224 -41.27 -17.50 43.38
CA LYS A 224 -42.27 -17.50 44.44
C LYS A 224 -42.15 -18.76 45.29
N ASP A 225 -42.62 -18.66 46.52
CA ASP A 225 -42.77 -19.81 47.40
C ASP A 225 -43.98 -20.64 47.01
N ILE A 226 -44.01 -21.90 47.42
CA ILE A 226 -45.20 -22.75 47.37
C ILE A 226 -45.77 -22.83 48.78
N SER A 227 -47.07 -22.58 48.93
CA SER A 227 -47.76 -22.65 50.23
C SER A 227 -48.70 -23.87 50.35
N GLY A 228 -48.99 -24.54 49.23
CA GLY A 228 -49.77 -25.77 49.18
C GLY A 228 -49.64 -26.49 47.85
N ALA A 229 -49.74 -27.82 47.87
CA ALA A 229 -49.88 -28.67 46.69
C ALA A 229 -50.86 -29.82 46.95
N SER A 230 -51.83 -30.02 46.06
CA SER A 230 -52.89 -31.02 46.25
C SER A 230 -52.56 -32.40 45.66
N GLN A 231 -53.02 -33.46 46.30
CA GLN A 231 -52.97 -34.84 45.78
C GLN A 231 -54.13 -35.11 44.79
N THR A 232 -54.22 -34.30 43.74
CA THR A 232 -55.28 -34.37 42.72
C THR A 232 -54.71 -34.59 41.31
N ARG A 233 -55.59 -34.73 40.31
CA ARG A 233 -55.22 -34.79 38.89
C ARG A 233 -56.01 -33.74 38.08
N PRO A 234 -55.38 -32.62 37.68
CA PRO A 234 -53.97 -32.28 37.88
C PRO A 234 -53.65 -31.89 39.33
N VAL A 235 -52.35 -31.90 39.69
CA VAL A 235 -51.85 -31.26 40.92
C VAL A 235 -52.15 -29.77 40.86
N LYS A 236 -52.75 -29.23 41.92
CA LYS A 236 -53.03 -27.81 42.09
C LYS A 236 -52.00 -27.22 43.07
N ILE A 237 -51.32 -26.16 42.66
CA ILE A 237 -50.39 -25.38 43.49
C ILE A 237 -51.11 -24.17 44.05
N THR A 238 -50.91 -23.90 45.33
CA THR A 238 -51.46 -22.74 46.05
C THR A 238 -50.34 -21.81 46.49
N GLN A 239 -50.46 -20.54 46.11
CA GLN A 239 -49.62 -19.43 46.57
C GLN A 239 -50.35 -18.10 46.34
N ASN A 240 -50.54 -17.32 47.40
CA ASN A 240 -51.17 -16.01 47.30
C ASN A 240 -50.41 -15.09 46.34
N ALA A 241 -51.14 -14.49 45.39
CA ALA A 241 -50.59 -13.57 44.39
C ALA A 241 -49.31 -14.11 43.72
N HIS A 242 -49.39 -15.32 43.17
CA HIS A 242 -48.25 -16.00 42.56
C HIS A 242 -47.69 -15.26 41.32
N GLY A 243 -48.50 -14.49 40.61
CA GLY A 243 -48.04 -13.65 39.49
C GLY A 243 -47.69 -14.39 38.19
N PHE A 244 -47.83 -15.72 38.16
CA PHE A 244 -47.71 -16.54 36.95
C PHE A 244 -48.95 -16.44 36.06
N ASN A 245 -48.75 -16.61 34.76
CA ASN A 245 -49.78 -16.65 33.73
C ASN A 245 -50.02 -18.09 33.26
N ASN A 246 -51.18 -18.34 32.63
CA ASN A 246 -51.35 -19.59 31.88
C ASN A 246 -50.26 -19.65 30.80
N ASP A 247 -49.75 -20.85 30.57
CA ASP A 247 -48.66 -21.16 29.64
C ASP A 247 -47.26 -20.72 30.08
N ASP A 248 -47.12 -20.10 31.27
CA ASP A 248 -45.81 -19.93 31.89
C ASP A 248 -45.19 -21.30 32.18
N VAL A 249 -43.90 -21.47 31.82
CA VAL A 249 -43.11 -22.64 32.20
C VAL A 249 -42.41 -22.34 33.53
N ILE A 250 -42.63 -23.19 34.53
CA ILE A 250 -42.06 -23.04 35.87
C ILE A 250 -41.21 -24.25 36.26
N TYR A 251 -40.14 -24.01 37.01
CA TYR A 251 -39.33 -25.04 37.65
C TYR A 251 -39.65 -25.10 39.13
N ILE A 252 -39.93 -26.30 39.65
CA ILE A 252 -40.24 -26.51 41.08
C ILE A 252 -39.05 -27.20 41.76
N THR A 253 -38.68 -26.71 42.95
CA THR A 253 -37.56 -27.25 43.73
C THR A 253 -37.81 -27.10 45.23
N GLY A 254 -37.15 -27.95 46.01
CA GLY A 254 -37.11 -27.84 47.47
C GLY A 254 -38.41 -28.19 48.19
N VAL A 255 -39.44 -28.68 47.47
CA VAL A 255 -40.72 -29.16 48.00
C VAL A 255 -40.50 -30.33 48.95
N LYS A 256 -41.16 -30.31 50.12
CA LYS A 256 -41.14 -31.41 51.09
C LYS A 256 -42.40 -32.29 51.01
N GLY A 257 -42.24 -33.58 51.29
CA GLY A 257 -43.32 -34.58 51.20
C GLY A 257 -43.58 -35.01 49.75
N MET A 258 -44.15 -34.11 48.95
CA MET A 258 -44.46 -34.33 47.52
C MET A 258 -43.21 -34.21 46.62
N LEU A 259 -42.17 -35.01 46.93
CA LEU A 259 -40.84 -34.92 46.31
C LEU A 259 -40.84 -35.16 44.80
N ASP A 260 -41.85 -35.87 44.28
CA ASP A 260 -42.04 -36.11 42.85
C ASP A 260 -42.13 -34.83 42.02
N LEU A 261 -42.48 -33.70 42.65
CA LEU A 261 -42.54 -32.40 42.00
C LEU A 261 -41.16 -31.76 41.78
N ASN A 262 -40.16 -32.09 42.59
CA ASN A 262 -38.86 -31.43 42.56
C ASN A 262 -38.08 -31.71 41.29
N ASP A 263 -37.24 -30.74 40.95
CA ASP A 263 -36.25 -30.78 39.88
C ASP A 263 -36.83 -31.03 38.49
N LYS A 264 -38.06 -30.55 38.29
CA LYS A 264 -38.82 -30.69 37.04
C LYS A 264 -39.46 -29.36 36.64
N ILE A 265 -39.70 -29.25 35.34
CA ILE A 265 -40.44 -28.13 34.75
C ILE A 265 -41.88 -28.52 34.46
N TYR A 266 -42.78 -27.56 34.65
CA TYR A 266 -44.22 -27.69 34.45
C TYR A 266 -44.78 -26.50 33.70
N VAL A 267 -45.93 -26.68 33.08
CA VAL A 267 -46.69 -25.61 32.44
C VAL A 267 -47.86 -25.24 33.34
N VAL A 268 -47.99 -23.94 33.62
CA VAL A 268 -49.09 -23.37 34.40
C VAL A 268 -50.37 -23.38 33.56
N LYS A 269 -51.44 -23.96 34.09
CA LYS A 269 -52.78 -23.93 33.48
C LYS A 269 -53.85 -23.58 34.50
N ASN A 270 -55.02 -23.19 34.01
CA ASN A 270 -56.21 -22.91 34.84
C ASN A 270 -55.90 -22.00 36.03
N LYS A 271 -55.10 -20.94 35.80
CA LYS A 271 -54.71 -20.01 36.84
C LYS A 271 -55.92 -19.28 37.44
N THR A 272 -55.81 -18.99 38.72
CA THR A 272 -56.61 -18.02 39.46
C THR A 272 -55.67 -16.98 40.07
N ALA A 273 -56.11 -16.17 41.03
CA ALA A 273 -55.21 -15.23 41.72
C ALA A 273 -54.22 -15.93 42.67
N ASN A 274 -54.61 -17.06 43.24
CA ASN A 274 -53.88 -17.73 44.34
C ASN A 274 -53.55 -19.19 44.04
N ASP A 275 -54.02 -19.72 42.92
CA ASP A 275 -53.85 -21.13 42.57
C ASP A 275 -53.66 -21.33 41.07
N PHE A 276 -53.01 -22.42 40.69
CA PHE A 276 -52.97 -22.92 39.33
C PHE A 276 -52.76 -24.44 39.28
N GLU A 277 -52.98 -25.04 38.11
CA GLU A 277 -52.82 -26.47 37.87
C GLU A 277 -51.52 -26.78 37.11
N LEU A 278 -50.88 -27.90 37.45
CA LEU A 278 -49.64 -28.36 36.80
C LEU A 278 -49.92 -29.32 35.64
N TYR A 279 -49.31 -29.00 34.50
CA TYR A 279 -49.25 -29.86 33.33
C TYR A 279 -47.79 -30.13 32.96
N THR A 280 -47.51 -31.29 32.38
CA THR A 280 -46.19 -31.57 31.80
C THR A 280 -45.97 -30.71 30.55
N THR A 281 -44.72 -30.57 30.11
CA THR A 281 -44.40 -29.88 28.85
C THR A 281 -45.00 -30.55 27.62
N GLY A 282 -45.36 -31.83 27.71
CA GLY A 282 -46.14 -32.56 26.69
C GLY A 282 -47.65 -32.36 26.77
N GLY A 283 -48.15 -31.52 27.68
CA GLY A 283 -49.58 -31.19 27.81
C GLY A 283 -50.41 -32.17 28.66
N SER A 284 -49.77 -33.14 29.33
CA SER A 284 -50.47 -34.09 30.20
C SER A 284 -50.69 -33.49 31.59
N ARG A 285 -51.86 -33.77 32.20
CA ARG A 285 -52.14 -33.42 33.60
C ARG A 285 -51.16 -34.15 34.53
N VAL A 286 -50.49 -33.44 35.43
CA VAL A 286 -49.63 -34.06 36.45
C VAL A 286 -50.51 -34.78 37.48
N ASP A 287 -50.35 -36.08 37.65
CA ASP A 287 -51.19 -36.91 38.52
C ASP A 287 -50.55 -37.07 39.90
N GLY A 288 -50.98 -36.26 40.88
CA GLY A 288 -50.44 -36.30 42.23
C GLY A 288 -51.20 -37.17 43.22
N ARG A 289 -52.22 -37.91 42.77
CA ARG A 289 -53.04 -38.75 43.66
C ARG A 289 -52.24 -39.85 44.37
N GLY A 290 -51.12 -40.28 43.77
CA GLY A 290 -50.19 -41.25 44.34
C GLY A 290 -48.97 -40.66 45.04
N TYR A 291 -48.78 -39.33 45.01
CA TYR A 291 -47.64 -38.69 45.67
C TYR A 291 -47.86 -38.64 47.17
N ALA A 292 -46.79 -38.51 47.95
CA ALA A 292 -46.93 -38.21 49.37
C ALA A 292 -47.55 -36.82 49.57
N ALA A 293 -48.20 -36.62 50.72
CA ALA A 293 -48.82 -35.34 51.07
C ALA A 293 -47.76 -34.24 51.14
N TYR A 294 -48.09 -33.08 50.57
CA TYR A 294 -47.27 -31.88 50.66
C TYR A 294 -47.06 -31.48 52.12
N GLN A 295 -45.84 -31.05 52.43
CA GLN A 295 -45.47 -30.49 53.73
C GLN A 295 -44.87 -29.11 53.51
N THR A 296 -45.34 -28.11 54.24
CA THR A 296 -44.81 -26.75 54.14
C THR A 296 -43.34 -26.71 54.58
N GLY A 297 -42.49 -26.13 53.73
CA GLY A 297 -41.08 -25.88 53.98
C GLY A 297 -40.66 -24.46 53.57
N THR A 298 -39.49 -24.02 54.04
CA THR A 298 -38.93 -22.69 53.69
C THR A 298 -38.17 -22.67 52.37
N THR A 299 -37.91 -23.84 51.80
CA THR A 299 -37.17 -24.05 50.55
C THR A 299 -38.05 -24.37 49.35
N ASP A 300 -39.37 -24.46 49.54
CA ASP A 300 -40.32 -24.80 48.47
C ASP A 300 -40.43 -23.63 47.49
N LYS A 301 -39.69 -23.68 46.38
CA LYS A 301 -39.65 -22.59 45.39
C LYS A 301 -40.24 -23.03 44.06
N MET A 302 -40.87 -22.07 43.40
CA MET A 302 -41.23 -22.13 41.98
C MET A 302 -40.66 -20.93 41.24
N LYS A 303 -39.97 -21.20 40.13
CA LYS A 303 -39.26 -20.22 39.30
C LYS A 303 -39.81 -20.24 37.89
N ARG A 304 -40.30 -19.11 37.37
CA ARG A 304 -40.69 -19.00 35.96
C ARG A 304 -39.49 -18.85 35.06
N CYS A 305 -39.38 -19.74 34.10
CA CYS A 305 -38.34 -19.68 33.08
C CYS A 305 -38.53 -18.47 32.15
N VAL A 306 -37.44 -17.83 31.77
CA VAL A 306 -37.46 -16.69 30.84
C VAL A 306 -37.97 -17.13 29.46
N ILE A 307 -37.60 -18.35 29.07
CA ILE A 307 -38.04 -19.02 27.84
C ILE A 307 -38.50 -20.45 28.16
N SER A 308 -39.29 -21.04 27.27
CA SER A 308 -39.92 -22.35 27.48
C SER A 308 -38.94 -23.52 27.69
N SER A 309 -37.71 -23.43 27.16
CA SER A 309 -36.67 -24.44 27.37
C SER A 309 -35.93 -24.30 28.71
N CYS A 310 -36.14 -23.20 29.45
CA CYS A 310 -35.39 -22.86 30.66
C CYS A 310 -33.87 -22.80 30.46
N ASN A 311 -33.43 -22.64 29.21
CA ASN A 311 -32.03 -22.36 28.89
C ASN A 311 -31.64 -20.96 29.37
N ILE A 312 -30.35 -20.77 29.66
CA ILE A 312 -29.82 -19.47 30.08
C ILE A 312 -29.98 -18.44 28.95
N VAL A 313 -30.55 -17.29 29.29
CA VAL A 313 -30.77 -16.14 28.40
C VAL A 313 -29.82 -15.01 28.78
N PHE A 314 -29.15 -14.47 27.78
CA PHE A 314 -28.38 -13.24 27.86
C PHE A 314 -29.23 -12.08 27.34
N THR A 315 -29.22 -10.97 28.06
CA THR A 315 -29.78 -9.68 27.63
C THR A 315 -28.63 -8.76 27.23
N VAL A 316 -28.49 -8.53 25.93
CA VAL A 316 -27.43 -7.74 25.30
C VAL A 316 -28.11 -6.84 24.26
N ALA A 317 -28.12 -5.54 24.51
CA ALA A 317 -28.80 -4.58 23.64
C ALA A 317 -28.23 -4.62 22.21
N ALA A 318 -29.12 -4.66 21.21
CA ALA A 318 -28.81 -4.68 19.79
C ALA A 318 -27.66 -5.65 19.44
N HIS A 319 -27.73 -6.89 19.94
CA HIS A 319 -26.61 -7.82 19.82
C HIS A 319 -26.31 -8.22 18.37
N GLY A 320 -27.30 -8.16 17.46
CA GLY A 320 -27.11 -8.36 16.02
C GLY A 320 -26.79 -9.81 15.61
N TYR A 321 -26.94 -10.77 16.53
CA TYR A 321 -26.74 -12.20 16.27
C TYR A 321 -27.99 -12.83 15.66
N ALA A 322 -27.78 -13.85 14.83
CA ALA A 322 -28.81 -14.74 14.31
C ALA A 322 -28.81 -16.08 15.05
N THR A 323 -29.94 -16.81 14.99
CA THR A 323 -29.97 -18.21 15.45
C THR A 323 -28.91 -19.02 14.69
N ASN A 324 -28.21 -19.89 15.42
CA ASN A 324 -27.06 -20.67 14.99
C ASN A 324 -25.73 -19.88 14.87
N ASP A 325 -25.69 -18.61 15.23
CA ASP A 325 -24.40 -17.91 15.35
C ASP A 325 -23.54 -18.55 16.44
N TYR A 326 -22.25 -18.67 16.14
CA TYR A 326 -21.24 -19.13 17.08
C TYR A 326 -20.64 -17.90 17.79
N ILE A 327 -20.64 -17.92 19.12
CA ILE A 327 -20.13 -16.82 19.94
C ILE A 327 -19.22 -17.34 21.04
N ARG A 328 -18.35 -16.49 21.56
CA ARG A 328 -17.58 -16.74 22.79
C ARG A 328 -18.16 -15.92 23.94
N ILE A 329 -18.21 -16.52 25.13
CA ILE A 329 -18.65 -15.85 26.36
C ILE A 329 -17.48 -15.65 27.32
N THR A 330 -17.36 -14.45 27.89
CA THR A 330 -16.38 -14.13 28.95
C THR A 330 -16.99 -13.22 30.01
N ASP A 331 -16.25 -12.96 31.10
CA ASP A 331 -16.55 -11.96 32.13
C ASP A 331 -17.93 -12.08 32.81
N VAL A 332 -18.50 -13.28 32.83
CA VAL A 332 -19.67 -13.62 33.66
C VAL A 332 -19.18 -13.84 35.09
N SER A 333 -19.78 -13.15 36.06
CA SER A 333 -19.34 -13.21 37.47
C SER A 333 -19.59 -14.57 38.13
N SER A 334 -19.16 -14.71 39.39
CA SER A 334 -19.13 -15.98 40.14
C SER A 334 -20.46 -16.76 40.16
N GLY A 335 -21.60 -16.10 39.99
CA GLY A 335 -22.90 -16.76 39.92
C GLY A 335 -23.08 -17.70 38.72
N MET A 336 -22.36 -17.50 37.62
CA MET A 336 -22.41 -18.33 36.40
C MET A 336 -21.04 -18.40 35.68
N SER A 337 -19.94 -18.35 36.43
CA SER A 337 -18.57 -18.26 35.88
C SER A 337 -18.16 -19.47 35.04
N SER A 338 -18.84 -20.61 35.19
CA SER A 338 -18.67 -21.82 34.37
C SER A 338 -18.96 -21.60 32.88
N LEU A 339 -19.64 -20.49 32.53
CA LEU A 339 -19.91 -20.10 31.15
C LEU A 339 -18.71 -19.46 30.45
N ASN A 340 -17.75 -18.92 31.21
CA ASN A 340 -16.63 -18.16 30.68
C ASN A 340 -15.66 -19.03 29.86
N ASN A 341 -15.03 -18.39 28.88
CA ASN A 341 -14.00 -18.95 28.02
C ASN A 341 -14.47 -20.13 27.15
N LYS A 342 -15.78 -20.29 27.01
CA LYS A 342 -16.42 -21.30 26.18
C LYS A 342 -17.14 -20.66 25.01
N ASN A 343 -17.33 -21.48 23.98
CA ASN A 343 -18.00 -21.10 22.76
C ASN A 343 -19.36 -21.80 22.67
N TYR A 344 -20.37 -21.10 22.14
CA TYR A 344 -21.74 -21.59 22.08
C TYR A 344 -22.37 -21.25 20.74
N THR A 345 -23.19 -22.17 20.23
CA THR A 345 -24.14 -21.90 19.16
C THR A 345 -25.43 -21.39 19.79
N ILE A 346 -25.84 -20.15 19.48
CA ILE A 346 -26.96 -19.51 20.16
C ILE A 346 -28.28 -19.66 19.43
N THR A 347 -29.38 -19.47 20.16
CA THR A 347 -30.71 -19.24 19.56
C THR A 347 -31.12 -17.80 19.81
N LYS A 348 -31.44 -17.05 18.76
CA LYS A 348 -31.95 -15.69 18.88
C LYS A 348 -33.34 -15.74 19.50
N VAL A 349 -33.56 -14.96 20.55
CA VAL A 349 -34.88 -14.84 21.20
C VAL A 349 -35.54 -13.52 20.78
N THR A 350 -34.82 -12.41 20.90
CA THR A 350 -35.23 -11.09 20.38
C THR A 350 -34.04 -10.37 19.75
N ASN A 351 -34.13 -9.06 19.47
CA ASN A 351 -32.98 -8.25 19.05
C ASN A 351 -32.03 -7.90 20.20
N ASP A 352 -32.50 -8.04 21.44
CA ASP A 352 -31.77 -7.70 22.67
C ASP A 352 -31.51 -8.93 23.55
N THR A 353 -31.95 -10.12 23.11
CA THR A 353 -31.81 -11.35 23.89
C THR A 353 -31.51 -12.57 23.03
N PHE A 354 -30.65 -13.44 23.54
CA PHE A 354 -30.37 -14.76 22.97
C PHE A 354 -30.19 -15.79 24.07
N SER A 355 -30.44 -17.07 23.76
CA SER A 355 -30.23 -18.16 24.69
C SER A 355 -29.02 -19.01 24.32
N LEU A 356 -28.29 -19.47 25.33
CA LEU A 356 -27.29 -20.52 25.20
C LEU A 356 -27.95 -21.89 25.31
N PRO A 357 -27.42 -22.95 24.67
CA PRO A 357 -27.91 -24.33 24.84
C PRO A 357 -27.43 -24.93 26.17
N VAL A 358 -27.58 -24.17 27.25
CA VAL A 358 -27.19 -24.54 28.61
C VAL A 358 -28.46 -24.50 29.45
N TYR A 359 -28.88 -25.68 29.90
CA TYR A 359 -30.04 -25.81 30.78
C TYR A 359 -29.75 -25.14 32.11
N GLY A 360 -30.58 -24.16 32.48
CA GLY A 360 -30.40 -23.37 33.68
C GLY A 360 -30.82 -24.06 34.98
N PRO A 361 -31.96 -24.77 35.05
CA PRO A 361 -32.43 -25.41 36.28
C PRO A 361 -31.50 -26.51 36.80
N GLY A 362 -31.61 -26.82 38.09
CA GLY A 362 -30.75 -27.81 38.78
C GLY A 362 -29.31 -27.34 39.04
N THR A 363 -28.98 -26.11 38.67
CA THR A 363 -27.67 -25.49 38.91
C THR A 363 -27.67 -24.68 40.20
N THR A 364 -26.48 -24.46 40.76
CA THR A 364 -26.27 -23.57 41.92
C THR A 364 -26.14 -22.09 41.52
N TYR A 365 -26.57 -21.72 40.31
CA TYR A 365 -26.33 -20.39 39.78
C TYR A 365 -27.11 -19.29 40.52
N VAL A 366 -26.36 -18.31 41.03
CA VAL A 366 -26.89 -17.07 41.61
C VAL A 366 -27.19 -16.10 40.48
N GLN A 367 -28.44 -15.65 40.35
CA GLN A 367 -28.90 -14.86 39.20
C GLN A 367 -30.02 -13.87 39.57
N PRO A 368 -30.33 -12.86 38.74
CA PRO A 368 -29.65 -12.53 37.48
C PRO A 368 -28.20 -12.08 37.72
N VAL A 369 -27.30 -12.48 36.83
CA VAL A 369 -25.94 -11.93 36.80
C VAL A 369 -25.95 -10.71 35.89
N THR A 370 -25.41 -9.58 36.32
CA THR A 370 -25.39 -8.32 35.55
C THR A 370 -24.09 -8.08 34.79
N THR A 371 -23.20 -9.08 34.76
CA THR A 371 -21.94 -9.04 34.02
C THR A 371 -21.87 -10.16 33.01
N GLY A 372 -21.11 -9.93 31.95
CA GLY A 372 -20.92 -10.89 30.88
C GLY A 372 -20.60 -10.16 29.59
N LYS A 373 -19.81 -10.79 28.74
CA LYS A 373 -19.49 -10.29 27.40
C LYS A 373 -19.76 -11.38 26.39
N SER A 374 -20.45 -11.03 25.31
CA SER A 374 -20.60 -11.88 24.14
C SER A 374 -19.72 -11.36 23.01
N TRP A 375 -18.90 -12.24 22.46
CA TRP A 375 -18.01 -11.94 21.35
C TRP A 375 -18.50 -12.69 20.11
N CYS A 376 -18.67 -11.97 18.99
CA CYS A 376 -18.90 -12.64 17.71
C CYS A 376 -17.64 -13.41 17.28
N THR A 377 -17.82 -14.46 16.47
CA THR A 377 -16.72 -15.23 15.89
C THR A 377 -16.66 -15.17 14.36
N LYS A 378 -17.11 -14.06 13.77
CA LYS A 378 -17.14 -13.82 12.32
C LYS A 378 -15.96 -12.92 11.92
N TYR A 379 -15.66 -12.86 10.62
CA TYR A 379 -14.64 -11.94 10.11
C TYR A 379 -14.98 -10.50 10.52
N GLY A 380 -13.98 -9.72 10.95
CA GLY A 380 -14.16 -8.39 11.55
C GLY A 380 -14.26 -8.39 13.08
N CYS A 381 -14.48 -9.54 13.73
CA CYS A 381 -14.58 -9.63 15.19
C CYS A 381 -13.23 -9.90 15.86
N GLU A 382 -13.13 -9.61 17.16
CA GLU A 382 -11.94 -9.95 17.99
C GLU A 382 -11.61 -11.45 17.99
N TYR A 383 -12.62 -12.29 17.83
CA TYR A 383 -12.44 -13.72 17.60
C TYR A 383 -12.95 -14.05 16.21
N TYR A 384 -12.23 -14.91 15.48
CA TYR A 384 -12.64 -15.38 14.18
C TYR A 384 -12.52 -16.90 14.10
N ARG A 385 -13.57 -17.55 13.60
CA ARG A 385 -13.62 -19.00 13.38
C ARG A 385 -13.59 -19.26 11.88
N ILE A 386 -12.78 -20.23 11.46
CA ILE A 386 -12.79 -20.75 10.09
C ILE A 386 -13.46 -22.12 10.08
N GLY A 387 -14.32 -22.37 9.10
CA GLY A 387 -15.00 -23.63 8.91
C GLY A 387 -15.78 -24.11 10.14
N THR A 388 -15.81 -25.42 10.34
CA THR A 388 -16.51 -26.06 11.47
C THR A 388 -15.60 -26.30 12.69
N GLY A 389 -14.32 -25.91 12.64
CA GLY A 389 -13.37 -26.08 13.74
C GLY A 389 -13.75 -25.26 14.99
N SER A 390 -13.30 -25.66 16.17
CA SER A 390 -13.54 -24.92 17.43
C SER A 390 -12.47 -23.88 17.74
N THR A 391 -11.35 -23.89 17.01
CA THR A 391 -10.23 -22.94 17.12
C THR A 391 -10.70 -21.53 16.77
N LEU A 392 -10.34 -20.58 17.63
CA LEU A 392 -10.59 -19.15 17.39
C LEU A 392 -9.26 -18.44 17.16
N TYR A 393 -9.18 -17.76 16.03
CA TYR A 393 -8.10 -16.85 15.68
C TYR A 393 -8.42 -15.45 16.20
N ARG A 394 -7.38 -14.65 16.37
CA ARG A 394 -7.48 -13.27 16.86
C ARG A 394 -6.74 -12.33 15.91
N PRO A 395 -7.25 -11.10 15.72
CA PRO A 395 -6.63 -10.16 14.82
C PRO A 395 -5.29 -9.72 15.38
N THR A 396 -4.32 -9.54 14.51
CA THR A 396 -3.07 -8.88 14.88
C THR A 396 -3.29 -7.38 15.05
N PRO A 397 -2.52 -6.71 15.93
CA PRO A 397 -2.67 -5.28 16.16
C PRO A 397 -2.23 -4.43 14.95
N SER A 398 -1.30 -4.92 14.14
CA SER A 398 -0.59 -4.09 13.17
C SER A 398 -0.43 -4.71 11.78
N CYS A 399 -0.84 -5.96 11.57
CA CYS A 399 -0.63 -6.65 10.30
C CYS A 399 -1.91 -6.83 9.49
N VAL A 400 -1.72 -6.82 8.18
CA VAL A 400 -2.75 -6.89 7.14
C VAL A 400 -2.35 -7.91 6.08
N THR A 401 -3.33 -8.42 5.35
CA THR A 401 -3.13 -9.37 4.25
C THR A 401 -3.83 -8.89 2.98
N GLU A 402 -3.76 -9.67 1.90
CA GLU A 402 -4.40 -9.39 0.62
C GLU A 402 -5.91 -9.18 0.74
N ARG A 403 -6.46 -8.36 -0.16
CA ARG A 403 -7.91 -8.14 -0.25
C ARG A 403 -8.58 -9.34 -0.90
N MET A 404 -9.80 -9.64 -0.44
CA MET A 404 -10.66 -10.66 -1.04
C MET A 404 -11.54 -10.11 -2.18
N THR A 405 -11.73 -8.79 -2.22
CA THR A 405 -12.49 -8.06 -3.24
C THR A 405 -11.61 -6.93 -3.77
N ASP A 406 -11.71 -6.61 -5.05
CA ASP A 406 -10.81 -5.65 -5.71
C ASP A 406 -9.32 -6.00 -5.50
N SER A 407 -9.02 -7.31 -5.50
CA SER A 407 -7.75 -7.90 -5.04
C SER A 407 -6.50 -7.41 -5.76
N PHE A 408 -6.63 -7.00 -7.02
CA PHE A 408 -5.50 -6.58 -7.86
C PHE A 408 -5.59 -5.10 -8.23
N THR A 409 -6.18 -4.29 -7.34
CA THR A 409 -6.35 -2.85 -7.56
C THR A 409 -5.66 -2.08 -6.46
N ASP A 410 -5.37 -0.81 -6.73
CA ASP A 410 -4.91 0.15 -5.73
C ASP A 410 -6.07 1.02 -5.19
N ILE A 411 -7.33 0.59 -5.30
CA ILE A 411 -8.48 1.31 -4.76
C ILE A 411 -8.22 1.69 -3.29
N ALA A 412 -8.63 2.89 -2.87
CA ALA A 412 -8.38 3.38 -1.51
C ALA A 412 -8.94 2.43 -0.42
N PRO A 413 -8.21 2.22 0.69
CA PRO A 413 -8.71 1.44 1.84
C PRO A 413 -10.06 1.92 2.40
N SER A 414 -10.35 3.23 2.33
CA SER A 414 -11.64 3.81 2.71
C SER A 414 -12.82 3.32 1.88
N THR A 415 -12.57 2.83 0.66
CA THR A 415 -13.58 2.21 -0.22
C THR A 415 -13.60 0.71 -0.05
N THR A 416 -12.44 0.06 -0.19
CA THR A 416 -12.29 -1.39 -0.04
C THR A 416 -11.15 -1.68 0.94
N PRO A 417 -11.44 -2.04 2.20
CA PRO A 417 -10.40 -2.30 3.20
C PRO A 417 -9.51 -3.50 2.85
N LEU A 418 -8.27 -3.46 3.34
CA LEU A 418 -7.36 -4.60 3.37
C LEU A 418 -7.91 -5.68 4.30
N SER A 419 -7.45 -6.92 4.13
CA SER A 419 -7.89 -7.99 5.01
C SER A 419 -7.19 -7.95 6.36
N ILE A 420 -7.92 -8.32 7.41
CA ILE A 420 -7.43 -8.44 8.78
C ILE A 420 -6.57 -9.69 8.88
N ASN A 421 -5.30 -9.55 9.30
CA ASN A 421 -4.49 -10.73 9.59
C ASN A 421 -4.92 -11.35 10.93
N TYR A 422 -5.46 -12.56 10.87
CA TYR A 422 -5.94 -13.34 12.02
C TYR A 422 -4.96 -14.49 12.30
N THR A 423 -4.43 -14.55 13.52
CA THR A 423 -3.48 -15.58 13.94
C THR A 423 -3.93 -16.27 15.23
N SER A 424 -3.42 -17.46 15.51
CA SER A 424 -3.78 -18.23 16.71
C SER A 424 -3.31 -17.56 18.01
N ASN A 425 -2.30 -16.70 17.94
CA ASN A 425 -1.68 -16.02 19.08
C ASN A 425 -1.87 -14.49 19.06
N ALA A 426 -2.64 -13.94 18.12
CA ALA A 426 -2.84 -12.49 17.91
C ALA A 426 -1.54 -11.71 17.64
N SER A 427 -0.45 -12.40 17.30
CA SER A 427 0.85 -11.79 17.06
C SER A 427 1.14 -11.75 15.57
N CYS A 428 1.85 -10.72 15.14
CA CYS A 428 2.50 -10.68 13.83
C CYS A 428 3.91 -11.31 13.90
N ALA A 429 4.06 -12.38 14.69
CA ALA A 429 5.31 -13.10 14.87
C ALA A 429 5.70 -13.79 13.55
N GLY A 430 6.55 -13.13 12.77
CA GLY A 430 6.82 -13.45 11.37
C GLY A 430 7.09 -12.19 10.54
N ASN A 431 6.52 -11.05 10.95
CA ASN A 431 6.82 -9.76 10.34
C ASN A 431 6.79 -8.63 11.37
N PRO A 432 7.76 -8.58 12.31
CA PRO A 432 7.79 -7.54 13.33
C PRO A 432 8.17 -6.16 12.78
N VAL A 433 8.81 -6.11 11.60
CA VAL A 433 9.32 -4.88 11.02
C VAL A 433 8.21 -4.18 10.26
N LYS A 434 7.89 -2.96 10.66
CA LYS A 434 6.87 -2.15 9.99
C LYS A 434 7.32 -1.70 8.60
N ILE A 435 6.38 -1.37 7.74
CA ILE A 435 6.65 -0.62 6.51
C ILE A 435 7.30 0.74 6.82
N GLN A 436 8.08 1.23 5.86
CA GLN A 436 8.51 2.61 5.77
C GLN A 436 7.80 3.27 4.58
N PRO A 437 6.79 4.14 4.82
CA PRO A 437 6.23 4.98 3.76
C PRO A 437 7.31 5.86 3.10
N LEU A 438 6.97 6.48 1.97
CA LEU A 438 7.90 7.34 1.22
C LEU A 438 8.59 8.34 2.15
N THR A 439 9.91 8.43 2.02
CA THR A 439 10.73 9.35 2.81
C THR A 439 11.96 9.76 2.01
N ALA A 440 12.38 11.01 2.18
CA ALA A 440 13.68 11.49 1.68
C ALA A 440 14.77 11.36 2.77
N ASP A 441 14.37 11.19 4.03
CA ASP A 441 15.29 10.92 5.14
C ASP A 441 15.98 9.54 4.97
N LYS A 442 17.25 9.58 4.55
CA LYS A 442 18.10 8.39 4.40
C LYS A 442 18.30 7.65 5.72
N ALA A 443 18.35 8.33 6.86
CA ALA A 443 18.59 7.68 8.15
C ALA A 443 17.41 6.76 8.53
N LYS A 444 16.17 7.15 8.20
CA LYS A 444 14.99 6.26 8.36
C LYS A 444 15.09 4.99 7.51
N LEU A 445 15.65 5.09 6.30
CA LEU A 445 15.82 3.97 5.37
C LEU A 445 16.99 3.06 5.79
N GLU A 446 18.12 3.65 6.15
CA GLU A 446 19.33 2.95 6.61
C GLU A 446 19.10 2.19 7.93
N ALA A 447 18.09 2.57 8.72
CA ALA A 447 17.67 1.78 9.87
C ALA A 447 17.24 0.35 9.50
N TYR A 448 16.89 0.06 8.25
CA TYR A 448 16.54 -1.28 7.77
C TYR A 448 17.77 -2.08 7.32
N THR A 449 18.92 -1.43 7.12
CA THR A 449 20.16 -2.07 6.64
C THR A 449 21.09 -2.53 7.75
N VAL A 450 20.81 -2.14 9.01
CA VAL A 450 21.65 -2.55 10.15
C VAL A 450 21.39 -4.00 10.52
N GLN A 451 22.45 -4.72 10.91
CA GLN A 451 22.37 -6.14 11.26
C GLN A 451 21.27 -6.40 12.31
N GLY A 452 20.36 -7.32 12.01
CA GLY A 452 19.26 -7.70 12.90
C GLY A 452 18.02 -6.80 12.83
N ALA A 453 18.03 -5.74 12.02
CA ALA A 453 16.82 -4.95 11.76
C ALA A 453 15.78 -5.74 10.96
N LEU A 454 16.22 -6.55 10.00
CA LEU A 454 15.40 -7.54 9.30
C LEU A 454 15.78 -8.93 9.79
N LEU A 455 14.79 -9.80 9.99
CA LEU A 455 14.99 -11.18 10.44
C LEU A 455 14.16 -12.14 9.57
N PRO A 456 14.76 -13.25 9.11
CA PRO A 456 14.05 -14.25 8.32
C PRO A 456 13.02 -14.95 9.20
N SER A 457 11.74 -14.92 8.82
CA SER A 457 10.71 -15.67 9.53
C SER A 457 9.45 -15.90 8.69
N GLY A 458 8.61 -16.84 9.11
CA GLY A 458 7.33 -17.13 8.47
C GLY A 458 7.43 -17.78 7.07
N GLY A 459 6.27 -18.01 6.46
CA GLY A 459 6.14 -18.32 5.04
C GLY A 459 6.19 -17.07 4.15
N THR A 460 6.04 -17.26 2.85
CA THR A 460 6.37 -16.29 1.81
C THR A 460 5.12 -15.89 1.04
N ALA A 461 4.52 -14.77 1.41
CA ALA A 461 3.36 -14.17 0.73
C ALA A 461 3.79 -13.01 -0.17
N GLY A 462 4.59 -13.30 -1.19
CA GLY A 462 5.19 -12.24 -2.03
C GLY A 462 4.20 -11.47 -2.91
N GLN A 463 2.99 -11.99 -3.14
CA GLN A 463 1.87 -11.23 -3.70
C GLN A 463 1.49 -10.04 -2.81
N ILE A 464 1.54 -10.19 -1.48
CA ILE A 464 1.22 -9.10 -0.55
C ILE A 464 2.36 -8.08 -0.54
N GLY A 465 3.61 -8.54 -0.59
CA GLY A 465 4.78 -7.67 -0.74
C GLY A 465 4.72 -6.84 -2.03
N THR A 466 4.33 -7.47 -3.14
CA THR A 466 4.13 -6.83 -4.44
C THR A 466 3.02 -5.79 -4.39
N ALA A 467 1.87 -6.13 -3.79
CA ALA A 467 0.76 -5.21 -3.62
C ALA A 467 1.15 -3.99 -2.78
N TRP A 468 1.80 -4.21 -1.63
CA TRP A 468 2.18 -3.12 -0.73
C TRP A 468 3.28 -2.22 -1.30
N ALA A 469 4.19 -2.75 -2.12
CA ALA A 469 5.15 -1.93 -2.82
C ALA A 469 4.44 -0.98 -3.80
N TRP A 470 3.40 -1.45 -4.50
CA TRP A 470 2.55 -0.58 -5.32
C TRP A 470 1.78 0.44 -4.47
N TYR A 471 1.16 0.00 -3.37
CA TYR A 471 0.36 0.87 -2.51
C TYR A 471 1.17 2.03 -1.93
N LEU A 472 2.45 1.82 -1.61
CA LEU A 472 3.32 2.88 -1.11
C LEU A 472 3.69 3.96 -2.14
N VAL A 473 3.47 3.71 -3.44
CA VAL A 473 3.63 4.72 -4.51
C VAL A 473 2.29 5.11 -5.15
N SER A 474 1.17 4.57 -4.68
CA SER A 474 -0.16 4.87 -5.20
C SER A 474 -0.76 6.12 -4.54
N PRO A 475 -1.22 7.12 -5.31
CA PRO A 475 -1.97 8.25 -4.77
C PRO A 475 -3.32 7.84 -4.14
N ASN A 476 -3.88 6.68 -4.50
CA ASN A 476 -5.14 6.20 -3.91
C ASN A 476 -4.96 5.73 -2.46
N PHE A 477 -3.71 5.43 -2.05
CA PHE A 477 -3.35 5.11 -0.67
C PHE A 477 -2.83 6.31 0.11
N ALA A 478 -2.82 7.51 -0.49
CA ALA A 478 -2.33 8.73 0.14
C ALA A 478 -3.02 9.04 1.47
N GLU A 479 -4.32 8.70 1.60
CA GLU A 479 -5.09 8.90 2.84
C GLU A 479 -4.50 8.18 4.06
N LEU A 480 -3.76 7.09 3.85
CA LEU A 480 -3.15 6.30 4.92
C LEU A 480 -1.84 6.92 5.42
N PHE A 481 -1.18 7.75 4.61
CA PHE A 481 0.16 8.27 4.86
C PHE A 481 0.19 9.79 5.04
N ASP A 482 -0.97 10.39 5.32
CA ASP A 482 -1.10 11.82 5.52
C ASP A 482 -0.46 12.20 6.87
N ASP A 483 0.82 12.56 6.86
CA ASP A 483 1.52 13.17 7.98
C ASP A 483 1.67 14.68 7.73
N PRO A 484 0.80 15.52 8.32
CA PRO A 484 0.85 16.96 8.10
C PRO A 484 2.09 17.64 8.70
N ALA A 485 2.91 16.95 9.49
CA ALA A 485 4.08 17.51 10.16
C ALA A 485 5.40 17.35 9.38
N ALA A 486 5.44 16.54 8.32
CA ALA A 486 6.65 16.31 7.52
C ALA A 486 6.42 16.70 6.05
N THR A 487 7.13 17.71 5.54
CA THR A 487 7.03 18.15 4.13
C THR A 487 8.38 18.09 3.43
N VAL A 488 8.42 17.59 2.19
CA VAL A 488 9.60 17.56 1.31
C VAL A 488 9.18 18.06 -0.08
N GLY A 489 9.88 19.06 -0.62
CA GLY A 489 9.58 19.63 -1.94
C GLY A 489 8.28 20.43 -2.04
N GLY A 490 7.65 20.78 -0.90
CA GLY A 490 6.37 21.50 -0.84
C GLY A 490 5.14 20.62 -0.59
N ASP A 491 5.30 19.29 -0.61
CA ASP A 491 4.24 18.30 -0.33
C ASP A 491 4.58 17.43 0.89
N PHE A 492 3.59 16.75 1.49
CA PHE A 492 3.81 15.83 2.61
C PHE A 492 4.82 14.72 2.26
N GLU A 493 5.77 14.44 3.15
CA GLU A 493 6.94 13.57 2.89
C GLU A 493 6.50 12.19 2.42
N SER A 494 5.52 11.58 3.11
CA SER A 494 5.06 10.22 2.88
C SER A 494 3.89 10.06 1.93
N LYS A 495 3.37 11.15 1.39
CA LYS A 495 2.26 11.15 0.45
C LYS A 495 2.74 10.92 -0.99
N PRO A 496 2.26 9.88 -1.70
CA PRO A 496 2.60 9.68 -3.10
C PRO A 496 1.95 10.75 -4.00
N ALA A 497 2.67 11.19 -5.03
CA ALA A 497 2.12 12.09 -6.04
C ALA A 497 1.02 11.43 -6.89
N SER A 498 0.20 12.23 -7.57
CA SER A 498 -0.76 11.74 -8.57
C SER A 498 -0.05 10.92 -9.66
N TYR A 499 -0.72 9.91 -10.22
CA TYR A 499 -0.23 9.18 -11.40
C TYR A 499 -0.02 10.10 -12.62
N THR A 500 -0.78 11.19 -12.70
CA THR A 500 -0.67 12.18 -13.77
C THR A 500 0.21 13.37 -13.40
N ALA A 501 0.99 13.28 -12.31
CA ALA A 501 1.88 14.36 -11.90
C ALA A 501 2.97 14.54 -12.97
N PRO A 502 3.14 15.76 -13.53
CA PRO A 502 4.17 15.98 -14.54
C PRO A 502 5.55 15.74 -13.93
N ASN A 503 6.49 15.29 -14.76
CA ASN A 503 7.89 15.10 -14.37
C ASN A 503 8.05 14.25 -13.10
N THR A 504 7.24 13.19 -12.91
CA THR A 504 7.33 12.29 -11.77
C THR A 504 7.36 10.84 -12.25
N LEU A 505 8.38 10.10 -11.83
CA LEU A 505 8.55 8.69 -12.15
C LEU A 505 8.27 7.84 -10.92
N LYS A 506 7.40 6.84 -11.07
CA LYS A 506 7.05 5.88 -10.02
C LYS A 506 7.68 4.53 -10.34
N ILE A 507 8.40 3.97 -9.37
CA ILE A 507 9.15 2.73 -9.55
C ILE A 507 8.85 1.77 -8.41
N VAL A 508 8.62 0.50 -8.75
CA VAL A 508 8.52 -0.60 -7.80
C VAL A 508 9.65 -1.58 -8.05
N ILE A 509 10.36 -1.97 -6.99
CA ILE A 509 11.42 -2.98 -7.03
C ILE A 509 10.96 -4.18 -6.21
N ILE A 510 10.81 -5.34 -6.86
CA ILE A 510 10.39 -6.59 -6.24
C ILE A 510 11.60 -7.51 -6.13
N MET A 511 11.90 -8.02 -4.95
CA MET A 511 12.97 -8.99 -4.75
C MET A 511 12.42 -10.21 -4.03
N THR A 512 12.82 -11.42 -4.46
CA THR A 512 12.42 -12.68 -3.82
C THR A 512 13.31 -13.86 -4.23
N ASP A 513 13.31 -14.90 -3.40
CA ASP A 513 13.84 -16.23 -3.72
C ASP A 513 12.80 -17.16 -4.37
N GLY A 514 11.60 -16.66 -4.66
CA GLY A 514 10.58 -17.32 -5.47
C GLY A 514 9.72 -18.36 -4.76
N VAL A 515 9.86 -18.53 -3.44
CA VAL A 515 9.17 -19.60 -2.69
C VAL A 515 7.77 -19.16 -2.24
N TYR A 516 6.95 -18.61 -3.13
CA TYR A 516 5.61 -18.10 -2.78
C TYR A 516 4.68 -19.24 -2.32
N ASN A 517 4.57 -19.43 -1.00
CA ASN A 517 3.94 -20.59 -0.38
C ASN A 517 2.85 -20.24 0.65
N THR A 518 2.60 -18.94 0.86
CA THR A 518 1.58 -18.46 1.81
C THR A 518 0.44 -17.80 1.04
N GLU A 519 -0.78 -18.21 1.35
CA GLU A 519 -2.03 -17.68 0.81
C GLU A 519 -3.06 -17.55 1.95
N TYR A 520 -3.91 -16.54 1.89
CA TYR A 520 -4.88 -16.28 2.95
C TYR A 520 -6.31 -16.64 2.58
N CYS A 521 -6.98 -17.29 3.52
CA CYS A 521 -8.43 -17.45 3.55
C CYS A 521 -9.02 -16.41 4.49
N LYS A 522 -9.51 -15.29 3.94
CA LYS A 522 -10.07 -14.17 4.72
C LYS A 522 -9.16 -13.75 5.87
N GLY A 523 -7.89 -13.55 5.53
CA GLY A 523 -6.89 -13.06 6.47
C GLY A 523 -6.34 -14.07 7.47
N VAL A 524 -6.70 -15.36 7.34
CA VAL A 524 -5.98 -16.44 8.02
C VAL A 524 -5.16 -17.23 7.03
N ASP A 525 -3.89 -17.42 7.38
CA ASP A 525 -2.97 -18.30 6.68
C ASP A 525 -3.49 -19.74 6.79
N VAL A 526 -3.88 -20.33 5.66
CA VAL A 526 -4.38 -21.70 5.61
C VAL A 526 -3.55 -22.47 4.59
N ASP A 527 -2.96 -23.58 5.02
CA ASP A 527 -2.14 -24.45 4.17
C ASP A 527 -2.94 -25.12 3.01
N ASN A 528 -4.23 -24.78 2.81
CA ASN A 528 -5.14 -25.46 1.88
C ASN A 528 -6.10 -24.49 1.16
N VAL A 529 -6.14 -24.59 -0.16
CA VAL A 529 -6.84 -23.75 -1.15
C VAL A 529 -8.38 -23.71 -1.03
N SER A 530 -8.99 -24.46 -0.11
CA SER A 530 -10.46 -24.49 0.08
C SER A 530 -10.90 -23.70 1.32
N CYS A 531 -11.18 -22.42 1.11
CA CYS A 531 -11.68 -21.52 2.15
C CYS A 531 -13.21 -21.66 2.31
N SER A 532 -13.68 -22.04 3.51
CA SER A 532 -15.10 -22.01 3.88
C SER A 532 -15.27 -21.28 5.20
N ALA A 533 -15.69 -20.02 5.14
CA ALA A 533 -15.99 -19.24 6.33
C ALA A 533 -17.40 -19.60 6.88
N PRO A 534 -17.64 -19.50 8.20
CA PRO A 534 -18.95 -19.80 8.80
C PRO A 534 -20.09 -18.89 8.32
N ASP A 535 -19.78 -17.76 7.69
CA ASP A 535 -20.75 -16.84 7.08
C ASP A 535 -21.18 -17.29 5.67
N GLY A 536 -20.74 -18.48 5.21
CA GLY A 536 -21.09 -19.06 3.92
C GLY A 536 -20.28 -18.51 2.74
N THR A 537 -19.34 -17.60 2.99
CA THR A 537 -18.45 -17.12 1.93
C THR A 537 -17.37 -18.16 1.64
N SER A 538 -17.23 -18.46 0.35
CA SER A 538 -16.13 -19.25 -0.20
C SER A 538 -15.29 -18.37 -1.13
N GLY A 539 -14.01 -18.69 -1.23
CA GLY A 539 -13.10 -18.05 -2.16
C GLY A 539 -12.10 -19.07 -2.70
N SER A 540 -11.78 -18.96 -3.98
CA SER A 540 -10.62 -19.59 -4.61
C SER A 540 -9.83 -18.44 -5.20
N MET A 541 -8.61 -18.24 -4.73
CA MET A 541 -7.67 -17.33 -5.36
C MET A 541 -6.72 -18.14 -6.24
N ALA A 542 -6.20 -17.52 -7.31
CA ALA A 542 -5.36 -18.17 -8.30
C ALA A 542 -3.93 -18.40 -7.80
N GLY A 543 -3.77 -18.87 -6.55
CA GLY A 543 -2.48 -19.05 -5.90
C GLY A 543 -1.67 -17.75 -5.74
N PRO A 544 -0.64 -17.75 -4.88
CA PRO A 544 0.13 -16.53 -4.61
C PRO A 544 0.94 -16.03 -5.83
N LEU A 545 1.44 -16.91 -6.69
CA LEU A 545 2.18 -16.52 -7.90
C LEU A 545 1.30 -15.78 -8.92
N GLY A 546 0.10 -16.31 -9.20
CA GLY A 546 -0.82 -15.69 -10.16
C GLY A 546 -1.31 -14.33 -9.71
N GLN A 547 -1.59 -14.19 -8.41
CA GLN A 547 -1.96 -12.90 -7.81
C GLN A 547 -0.86 -11.84 -8.00
N ALA A 548 0.41 -12.21 -7.84
CA ALA A 548 1.53 -11.30 -8.08
C ALA A 548 1.65 -10.90 -9.56
N GLU A 549 1.46 -11.84 -10.50
CA GLU A 549 1.43 -11.53 -11.94
C GLU A 549 0.34 -10.51 -12.27
N ASP A 550 -0.89 -10.70 -11.75
CA ASP A 550 -2.01 -9.80 -11.98
C ASP A 550 -1.74 -8.39 -11.41
N LEU A 551 -1.20 -8.29 -10.19
CA LEU A 551 -0.79 -7.02 -9.61
C LEU A 551 0.24 -6.28 -10.48
N CYS A 552 1.27 -7.00 -10.94
CA CYS A 552 2.30 -6.43 -11.83
C CYS A 552 1.70 -5.92 -13.14
N ALA A 553 0.73 -6.63 -13.72
CA ALA A 553 0.07 -6.21 -14.95
C ALA A 553 -0.77 -4.92 -14.74
N GLU A 554 -1.46 -4.81 -13.61
CA GLU A 554 -2.28 -3.63 -13.27
C GLU A 554 -1.41 -2.39 -12.99
N MET A 555 -0.28 -2.54 -12.27
CA MET A 555 0.70 -1.48 -12.01
C MET A 555 1.21 -0.77 -13.27
N GLN A 556 1.33 -1.51 -14.37
CA GLN A 556 1.99 -1.05 -15.59
C GLN A 556 1.03 -0.53 -16.66
N LYS A 557 -0.27 -0.46 -16.35
CA LYS A 557 -1.24 0.11 -17.28
C LYS A 557 -0.96 1.60 -17.51
N PRO A 558 -1.32 2.16 -18.67
CA PRO A 558 -1.12 3.58 -18.95
C PRO A 558 -1.77 4.55 -17.95
N ALA A 559 -2.76 4.09 -17.18
CA ALA A 559 -3.42 4.90 -16.15
C ALA A 559 -2.57 5.07 -14.87
N THR A 560 -1.64 4.15 -14.62
CA THR A 560 -0.80 4.10 -13.41
C THR A 560 0.69 4.32 -13.73
N ASP A 561 1.15 3.80 -14.87
CA ASP A 561 2.48 4.02 -15.46
C ASP A 561 3.65 3.79 -14.49
N VAL A 562 3.57 2.71 -13.69
CA VAL A 562 4.62 2.34 -12.73
C VAL A 562 5.66 1.45 -13.41
N VAL A 563 6.93 1.81 -13.30
CA VAL A 563 8.05 0.99 -13.79
C VAL A 563 8.40 -0.07 -12.76
N VAL A 564 8.39 -1.34 -13.16
CA VAL A 564 8.65 -2.48 -12.28
C VAL A 564 10.02 -3.08 -12.58
N TYR A 565 10.88 -3.14 -11.56
CA TYR A 565 12.12 -3.90 -11.54
C TYR A 565 11.94 -5.16 -10.68
N THR A 566 12.58 -6.24 -11.08
CA THR A 566 12.49 -7.52 -10.36
C THR A 566 13.86 -8.14 -10.17
N VAL A 567 14.14 -8.67 -8.98
CA VAL A 567 15.40 -9.34 -8.65
C VAL A 567 15.12 -10.73 -8.09
N GLY A 568 15.54 -11.76 -8.82
CA GLY A 568 15.50 -13.15 -8.36
C GLY A 568 16.77 -13.50 -7.61
N PHE A 569 16.67 -13.92 -6.35
CA PHE A 569 17.83 -14.31 -5.54
C PHE A 569 17.93 -15.83 -5.38
N ASN A 570 19.11 -16.38 -5.65
CA ASN A 570 19.40 -17.81 -5.54
C ASN A 570 18.38 -18.71 -6.29
N LEU A 571 17.89 -18.22 -7.44
CA LEU A 571 16.94 -18.90 -8.30
C LEU A 571 17.66 -19.58 -9.50
N PRO A 572 17.15 -20.73 -9.99
CA PRO A 572 17.62 -21.31 -11.25
C PRO A 572 17.29 -20.39 -12.44
N GLU A 573 17.92 -20.59 -13.60
CA GLU A 573 17.67 -19.74 -14.79
C GLU A 573 16.26 -19.87 -15.39
N THR A 574 15.55 -20.96 -15.06
CA THR A 574 14.20 -21.29 -15.55
C THR A 574 13.33 -21.82 -14.41
N GLY A 575 12.01 -21.62 -14.51
CA GLY A 575 11.04 -22.07 -13.51
C GLY A 575 9.97 -21.03 -13.23
N THR A 576 8.90 -21.43 -12.56
CA THR A 576 7.71 -20.58 -12.34
C THR A 576 8.03 -19.26 -11.64
N ALA A 577 8.92 -19.26 -10.65
CA ALA A 577 9.34 -18.04 -9.96
C ALA A 577 10.09 -17.06 -10.88
N VAL A 578 10.98 -17.57 -11.73
CA VAL A 578 11.71 -16.73 -12.69
C VAL A 578 10.79 -16.25 -13.80
N ASP A 579 9.85 -17.07 -14.24
CA ASP A 579 8.85 -16.67 -15.23
C ASP A 579 7.94 -15.56 -14.69
N LEU A 580 7.52 -15.65 -13.42
CA LEU A 580 6.83 -14.56 -12.71
C LEU A 580 7.66 -13.27 -12.74
N LEU A 581 8.92 -13.30 -12.30
CA LEU A 581 9.74 -12.09 -12.23
C LEU A 581 9.99 -11.48 -13.62
N LYS A 582 10.23 -12.30 -14.64
CA LYS A 582 10.37 -11.84 -16.03
C LYS A 582 9.10 -11.18 -16.56
N LYS A 583 7.92 -11.71 -16.24
CA LYS A 583 6.63 -11.12 -16.62
C LYS A 583 6.31 -9.85 -15.85
N CYS A 584 6.70 -9.79 -14.58
CA CYS A 584 6.50 -8.61 -13.74
C CYS A 584 7.37 -7.43 -14.17
N ALA A 585 8.60 -7.66 -14.64
CA ALA A 585 9.50 -6.60 -15.07
C ALA A 585 8.98 -5.85 -16.31
N SER A 586 9.03 -4.51 -16.28
CA SER A 586 8.48 -3.68 -17.36
C SER A 586 9.21 -3.79 -18.68
N GLU A 587 10.51 -4.04 -18.62
CA GLU A 587 11.30 -4.39 -19.80
C GLU A 587 12.27 -5.54 -19.45
N PRO A 588 12.79 -6.27 -20.43
CA PRO A 588 13.76 -7.34 -20.18
C PRO A 588 15.00 -6.89 -19.37
N LYS A 589 15.41 -5.62 -19.51
CA LYS A 589 16.55 -5.04 -18.77
C LYS A 589 16.25 -4.78 -17.28
N ASN A 590 14.97 -4.70 -16.91
CA ASN A 590 14.50 -4.46 -15.54
C ASN A 590 14.47 -5.73 -14.69
N PHE A 591 14.64 -6.91 -15.31
CA PHE A 591 14.83 -8.18 -14.63
C PHE A 591 16.32 -8.44 -14.35
N LYS A 592 16.63 -8.82 -13.10
CA LYS A 592 17.97 -9.25 -12.67
C LYS A 592 17.89 -10.59 -11.96
N LEU A 593 18.86 -11.46 -12.24
CA LEU A 593 19.04 -12.74 -11.54
C LEU A 593 20.36 -12.68 -10.78
N ALA A 594 20.31 -13.00 -9.49
CA ALA A 594 21.45 -12.99 -8.59
C ALA A 594 21.65 -14.37 -7.97
N SER A 595 22.70 -15.08 -8.36
CA SER A 595 22.96 -16.44 -7.87
C SER A 595 23.71 -16.48 -6.53
N ASN A 596 24.25 -15.34 -6.08
CA ASN A 596 25.01 -15.22 -4.85
C ASN A 596 24.99 -13.77 -4.33
N ASN A 597 25.69 -13.55 -3.21
CA ASN A 597 25.71 -12.27 -2.52
C ASN A 597 26.31 -11.12 -3.34
N ALA A 598 27.39 -11.38 -4.07
CA ALA A 598 28.05 -10.37 -4.90
C ALA A 598 27.16 -9.95 -6.08
N ASP A 599 26.48 -10.93 -6.70
CA ASP A 599 25.55 -10.68 -7.79
C ASP A 599 24.32 -9.88 -7.31
N LEU A 600 23.83 -10.11 -6.09
CA LEU A 600 22.71 -9.35 -5.54
C LEU A 600 23.08 -7.87 -5.33
N ILE A 601 24.25 -7.61 -4.75
CA ILE A 601 24.75 -6.24 -4.56
C ILE A 601 24.96 -5.56 -5.92
N LYS A 602 25.50 -6.29 -6.90
CA LYS A 602 25.67 -5.80 -8.27
C LYS A 602 24.33 -5.46 -8.91
N ALA A 603 23.32 -6.33 -8.79
CA ALA A 603 21.98 -6.10 -9.34
C ALA A 603 21.34 -4.83 -8.76
N PHE A 604 21.38 -4.64 -7.45
CA PHE A 604 20.83 -3.45 -6.79
C PHE A 604 21.59 -2.18 -7.18
N ARG A 605 22.92 -2.26 -7.34
CA ARG A 605 23.73 -1.15 -7.85
C ARG A 605 23.32 -0.75 -9.27
N GLU A 606 23.25 -1.71 -10.20
CA GLU A 606 22.84 -1.46 -11.58
C GLU A 606 21.42 -0.87 -11.64
N ILE A 607 20.50 -1.33 -10.79
CA ILE A 607 19.15 -0.75 -10.69
C ILE A 607 19.23 0.70 -10.21
N GLY A 608 19.98 1.00 -9.15
CA GLY A 608 20.14 2.35 -8.63
C GLY A 608 20.81 3.33 -9.61
N GLU A 609 21.78 2.85 -10.39
CA GLU A 609 22.43 3.60 -11.48
C GLU A 609 21.43 3.89 -12.61
N ASN A 610 20.69 2.89 -13.09
CA ASN A 610 19.66 3.08 -14.12
C ASN A 610 18.56 4.06 -13.67
N ILE A 611 18.10 3.97 -12.42
CA ILE A 611 17.10 4.90 -11.86
C ILE A 611 17.69 6.32 -11.77
N SER A 612 18.95 6.44 -11.38
CA SER A 612 19.65 7.73 -11.37
C SER A 612 19.73 8.32 -12.78
N ASP A 613 20.04 7.51 -13.79
CA ASP A 613 20.12 7.96 -15.19
C ASP A 613 18.74 8.36 -15.74
N LEU A 614 17.68 7.62 -15.40
CA LEU A 614 16.29 7.96 -15.76
C LEU A 614 15.85 9.30 -15.18
N ARG A 615 16.29 9.63 -13.95
CA ARG A 615 16.03 10.95 -13.35
C ARG A 615 16.62 12.10 -14.15
N LEU A 616 17.68 11.82 -14.89
CA LEU A 616 18.64 12.80 -15.42
C LEU A 616 18.58 12.95 -16.94
N SER A 617 17.82 12.10 -17.63
CA SER A 617 17.80 11.95 -19.09
C SER A 617 16.46 12.30 -19.75
N GLN A 618 15.46 12.76 -18.98
CA GLN A 618 14.15 13.16 -19.50
C GLN A 618 14.02 14.65 -19.77
#